data_AF-A0A399ENM9-F1
#
_entry.id   AF-A0A399ENM9-F1
#
_cell.length_a   1.000
_cell.length_b   1.000
_cell.length_c   1.000
_cell.angle_alpha   90.00
_cell.angle_beta   90.00
_cell.angle_gamma   90.00
#
_symmetry.space_group_name_H-M   'P 1'
#
loop_
_entity.id
_entity.type
_entity.pdbx_description
1 polymer ?
#
loop_
_entity_poly.entity_id
_entity_poly.type
_entity_poly.pdbx_seq_one_letter_code
_entity_poly.pdbx_strand_id
1 'polypeptide(L)'
;MRRIDDPIALRDCLARLFGDANLTVAQARLLLASRGIRVRQRVLEAALKLPAADPKASLAPRPKPNPRPRLKPLDDLPLTPREQEIMERLRGGR
;
A
#
# COMPACT_ATOMS: atom_id res chain seq x y z
N MET A 1 -4.59 17.66 20.39
CA MET A 1 -4.64 17.56 18.91
C MET A 1 -3.51 16.63 18.47
N ARG A 2 -3.80 15.50 17.81
CA ARG A 2 -2.78 14.48 17.52
C ARG A 2 -2.21 14.68 16.11
N ARG A 3 -0.91 14.45 15.94
CA ARG A 3 -0.22 14.50 14.63
C ARG A 3 0.41 13.15 14.36
N ILE A 4 0.24 12.66 13.14
CA ILE A 4 0.89 11.44 12.67
C ILE A 4 1.69 11.82 11.43
N ASP A 5 3.01 11.75 11.57
CA ASP A 5 3.96 11.98 10.47
C ASP A 5 4.50 10.65 9.91
N ASP A 6 4.20 9.52 10.58
CA ASP A 6 4.61 8.19 10.16
C ASP A 6 3.52 7.50 9.31
N PRO A 7 3.82 7.08 8.07
CA PRO A 7 2.83 6.49 7.17
C PRO A 7 2.37 5.09 7.60
N ILE A 8 3.19 4.34 8.34
CA ILE A 8 2.85 2.99 8.81
C ILE A 8 1.87 3.11 9.98
N ALA A 9 2.18 3.95 10.96
CA ALA A 9 1.28 4.23 12.07
C ALA A 9 -0.06 4.82 11.59
N LEU A 10 -0.03 5.64 10.53
CA LEU A 10 -1.23 6.17 9.91
C LEU A 10 -2.08 5.07 9.26
N ARG A 11 -1.44 4.15 8.52
CA ARG A 11 -2.14 3.03 7.88
C ARG A 11 -2.81 2.11 8.91
N ASP A 12 -2.10 1.75 9.99
CA ASP A 12 -2.66 0.95 11.08
C ASP A 12 -3.86 1.65 11.73
N CYS A 13 -3.75 2.98 11.94
CA CYS A 13 -4.85 3.78 12.47
C CYS A 13 -6.08 3.78 11.55
N LEU A 14 -5.88 3.92 10.23
CA LEU A 14 -6.94 3.84 9.22
C LEU A 14 -7.56 2.44 9.13
N ALA A 15 -6.74 1.38 9.18
CA ALA A 15 -7.19 0.00 9.14
C ALA A 15 -8.05 -0.36 10.36
N ARG A 16 -7.66 0.06 11.58
CA ARG A 16 -8.49 -0.12 12.80
C ARG A 16 -9.80 0.66 12.74
N LEU A 17 -9.81 1.75 11.97
CA LEU A 17 -10.92 2.68 11.89
C LEU A 17 -12.00 2.25 10.91
N PHE A 18 -11.58 1.76 9.75
CA PHE A 18 -12.45 1.53 8.60
C PHE A 18 -12.33 0.12 8.03
N GLY A 19 -11.49 -0.74 8.61
CA GLY A 19 -11.22 -2.08 8.10
C GLY A 19 -10.46 -2.05 6.77
N ASP A 20 -10.64 -3.09 5.97
CA ASP A 20 -9.99 -3.28 4.65
C ASP A 20 -10.62 -2.44 3.53
N ALA A 21 -11.24 -1.31 3.87
CA ALA A 21 -11.86 -0.44 2.90
C ALA A 21 -10.80 0.37 2.14
N ASN A 22 -10.84 0.30 0.79
CA ASN A 22 -10.03 1.13 -0.08
C ASN A 22 -10.50 2.59 0.00
N LEU A 23 -9.93 3.34 0.94
CA LEU A 23 -10.22 4.76 1.13
C LEU A 23 -9.46 5.62 0.13
N THR A 24 -10.14 6.63 -0.42
CA THR A 24 -9.49 7.70 -1.17
C THR A 24 -8.75 8.65 -0.23
N VAL A 25 -7.77 9.39 -0.76
CA VAL A 25 -7.00 10.43 -0.03
C VAL A 25 -7.94 11.44 0.65
N ALA A 26 -9.00 11.86 -0.05
CA ALA A 26 -9.97 12.82 0.47
C ALA A 26 -10.79 12.24 1.65
N GLN A 27 -11.25 10.99 1.52
CA GLN A 27 -12.01 10.31 2.57
C GLN A 27 -11.15 10.08 3.81
N ALA A 28 -9.93 9.56 3.65
CA ALA A 28 -9.00 9.35 4.76
C ALA A 28 -8.68 10.68 5.48
N ARG A 29 -8.46 11.77 4.73
CA ARG A 29 -8.21 13.09 5.32
C ARG A 29 -9.41 13.61 6.12
N LEU A 30 -10.63 13.44 5.61
CA LEU A 30 -11.87 13.84 6.29
C LEU A 30 -12.06 13.06 7.60
N LEU A 31 -11.80 11.75 7.58
CA LEU A 31 -11.89 10.88 8.75
C LEU A 31 -10.86 11.22 9.83
N LEU A 32 -9.65 11.56 9.42
CA LEU A 32 -8.62 11.99 10.37
C LEU A 32 -8.99 13.35 10.99
N ALA A 33 -9.55 14.26 10.19
CA ALA A 33 -10.00 15.57 10.66
C ALA A 33 -11.14 15.46 11.68
N SER A 34 -12.12 14.56 11.46
CA SER A 34 -13.23 14.35 12.41
C SER A 34 -12.75 13.81 13.77
N ARG A 35 -11.58 13.16 13.81
CA ARG A 35 -10.91 12.72 15.05
C ARG A 35 -9.89 13.71 15.61
N GLY A 36 -9.76 14.90 15.01
CA GLY A 36 -8.77 15.91 15.43
C GLY A 36 -7.32 15.46 15.19
N ILE A 37 -7.10 14.57 14.21
CA ILE A 37 -5.78 14.09 13.78
C ILE A 37 -5.35 14.89 12.55
N ARG A 38 -4.20 15.55 12.64
CA ARG A 38 -3.60 16.30 11.52
C ARG A 38 -2.49 15.46 10.88
N VAL A 39 -2.52 15.36 9.56
CA VAL A 39 -1.57 14.57 8.75
C VAL A 39 -1.15 15.37 7.52
N ARG A 40 0.13 15.25 7.13
CA ARG A 40 0.64 15.84 5.89
C ARG A 40 0.15 15.03 4.68
N GLN A 41 -0.25 15.71 3.60
CA GLN A 41 -0.75 15.05 2.39
C GLN A 41 0.20 13.96 1.87
N ARG A 42 1.52 14.24 1.81
CA ARG A 42 2.54 13.26 1.39
C ARG A 42 2.56 11.99 2.24
N VAL A 43 2.33 12.10 3.55
CA VAL A 43 2.29 10.96 4.48
C VAL A 43 1.01 10.16 4.26
N LEU A 44 -0.10 10.85 4.01
CA LEU A 44 -1.39 10.23 3.74
C LEU A 44 -1.41 9.46 2.41
N GLU A 45 -0.79 10.03 1.37
CA GLU A 45 -0.59 9.36 0.09
C GLU A 45 0.33 8.14 0.24
N ALA A 46 1.44 8.26 0.98
CA ALA A 46 2.33 7.14 1.25
C ALA A 46 1.62 6.02 2.04
N ALA A 47 0.79 6.36 3.03
CA ALA A 47 0.02 5.40 3.81
C ALA A 47 -0.99 4.62 2.96
N LEU A 48 -1.63 5.27 1.99
CA LEU A 48 -2.58 4.63 1.07
C LEU A 48 -1.90 3.82 -0.03
N LYS A 49 -0.69 4.22 -0.43
CA LYS A 49 0.10 3.56 -1.49
C LYS A 49 0.88 2.34 -0.99
N LEU A 50 1.04 2.19 0.32
CA LEU A 50 1.49 0.94 0.92
C LEU A 50 0.47 -0.17 0.58
N PRO A 51 0.91 -1.36 0.15
CA PRO A 51 0.01 -2.50 -0.01
C PRO A 51 -0.64 -2.83 1.34
N ALA A 52 -1.87 -3.37 1.33
CA ALA A 52 -2.47 -3.93 2.54
C ALA A 52 -1.46 -4.90 3.14
N ALA A 53 -0.99 -4.56 4.34
CA ALA A 53 -0.28 -5.50 5.18
C ALA A 53 -1.33 -6.55 5.51
N ASP A 54 -1.36 -7.59 4.67
CA ASP A 54 -2.22 -8.74 4.79
C ASP A 54 -2.19 -9.19 6.27
N PRO A 55 -3.31 -9.17 7.00
CA PRO A 55 -3.32 -9.60 8.39
C PRO A 55 -2.98 -11.09 8.53
N LYS A 56 -2.89 -11.84 7.41
CA LYS A 56 -2.35 -13.22 7.35
C LYS A 56 -0.84 -13.35 7.16
N ALA A 57 -0.08 -12.24 7.10
CA ALA A 57 1.38 -12.29 7.14
C ALA A 57 1.97 -12.13 8.56
N SER A 58 1.13 -12.22 9.60
CA SER A 58 1.54 -12.11 11.00
C SER A 58 2.14 -13.42 11.54
N LEU A 59 3.24 -13.87 10.91
CA LEU A 59 4.17 -14.84 11.47
C LEU A 59 5.51 -14.77 10.70
N ALA A 60 6.12 -13.59 10.68
CA ALA A 60 7.52 -13.45 10.30
C ALA A 60 8.25 -12.59 11.36
N PRO A 61 9.29 -13.12 12.03
CA PRO A 61 9.98 -12.39 13.08
C PRO A 61 10.72 -11.17 12.50
N ARG A 62 10.69 -10.07 13.25
CA ARG A 62 11.44 -8.82 12.97
C ARG A 62 12.88 -9.12 12.52
N PRO A 63 13.36 -8.60 11.38
CA PRO A 63 14.79 -8.61 11.10
C PRO A 63 15.45 -7.33 11.62
N LYS A 64 16.53 -7.55 12.38
CA LYS A 64 17.55 -6.56 12.76
C LYS A 64 18.14 -5.88 11.50
N PRO A 65 18.70 -4.66 11.61
CA PRO A 65 19.26 -3.95 10.48
C PRO A 65 20.57 -4.63 10.04
N ASN A 66 20.66 -5.07 8.79
CA ASN A 66 21.93 -5.46 8.18
C ASN A 66 22.00 -4.93 6.73
N PRO A 67 23.19 -4.54 6.24
CA PRO A 67 23.34 -3.62 5.12
C PRO A 67 23.18 -4.33 3.78
N ARG A 68 22.32 -3.75 2.92
CA ARG A 68 22.20 -3.91 1.46
C ARG A 68 22.43 -5.31 0.86
N PRO A 69 21.37 -5.99 0.37
CA PRO A 69 21.50 -6.96 -0.71
C PRO A 69 21.22 -6.31 -2.07
N ARG A 70 22.09 -6.60 -3.04
CA ARG A 70 22.01 -6.16 -4.44
C ARG A 70 20.66 -6.51 -5.06
N LEU A 71 20.03 -5.54 -5.73
CA LEU A 71 18.80 -5.72 -6.50
C LEU A 71 19.03 -6.77 -7.60
N LYS A 72 18.15 -7.78 -7.67
CA LYS A 72 18.03 -8.67 -8.83
C LYS A 72 17.24 -7.94 -9.93
N PRO A 73 17.61 -8.07 -11.21
CA PRO A 73 16.85 -7.48 -12.32
C PRO A 73 15.46 -8.11 -12.43
N LEU A 74 14.52 -7.28 -12.85
CA LEU A 74 13.07 -7.44 -12.78
C LEU A 74 12.53 -8.25 -13.97
N ASP A 75 13.11 -9.42 -14.26
CA ASP A 75 12.90 -10.12 -15.55
C ASP A 75 12.40 -11.57 -15.44
N ASP A 76 11.65 -11.91 -14.39
CA ASP A 76 10.97 -13.21 -14.36
C ASP A 76 9.72 -13.17 -13.48
N LEU A 77 8.73 -12.40 -13.93
CA LEU A 77 7.36 -12.57 -13.45
C LEU A 77 6.62 -13.42 -14.50
N PRO A 78 6.21 -14.66 -14.17
CA PRO A 78 5.53 -15.52 -15.14
C PRO A 78 4.21 -14.86 -15.53
N LEU A 79 4.04 -14.56 -16.82
CA LEU A 79 2.83 -13.94 -17.34
C LEU A 79 1.60 -14.74 -16.93
N THR A 80 0.65 -14.09 -16.28
CA THR A 80 -0.62 -14.74 -15.95
C THR A 80 -1.38 -15.07 -17.26
N PRO A 81 -2.21 -16.13 -17.28
CA PRO A 81 -2.98 -16.50 -18.47
C PRO A 81 -3.83 -15.34 -19.03
N ARG A 82 -4.21 -14.41 -18.15
CA ARG A 82 -4.98 -13.22 -18.50
C ARG A 82 -4.16 -12.16 -19.23
N GLU A 83 -2.87 -12.03 -18.92
CA GLU A 83 -1.96 -11.12 -19.64
C GLU A 83 -1.66 -11.62 -21.05
N GLN A 84 -1.64 -12.94 -21.26
CA GLN A 84 -1.50 -13.53 -22.60
C GLN A 84 -2.72 -13.23 -23.49
N GLU A 85 -3.93 -13.37 -22.96
CA GLU A 85 -5.16 -13.02 -23.69
C GLU A 85 -5.19 -11.54 -24.11
N ILE A 86 -4.70 -10.64 -23.25
CA ILE A 86 -4.63 -9.20 -23.55
C ILE A 86 -3.64 -8.91 -24.68
N MET A 87 -2.46 -9.55 -24.69
CA MET A 87 -1.48 -9.38 -25.78
C MET A 87 -1.96 -9.98 -27.10
N GLU A 88 -2.66 -11.10 -27.06
CA GLU A 88 -3.20 -11.73 -28.27
C GLU A 88 -4.29 -10.86 -28.92
N ARG A 89 -5.17 -10.27 -28.10
CA ARG A 89 -6.15 -9.27 -28.55
C ARG A 89 -5.47 -8.03 -29.15
N LEU A 90 -4.37 -7.58 -28.57
CA LEU A 90 -3.61 -6.42 -29.07
C LEU A 90 -2.89 -6.74 -30.40
N ARG A 91 -2.49 -7.99 -30.60
CA ARG A 91 -1.76 -8.45 -31.80
C ARG A 91 -2.68 -8.74 -32.99
N GLY A 92 -3.96 -9.05 -32.74
CA GLY A 92 -4.96 -9.35 -33.77
C GLY A 92 -5.69 -8.13 -34.39
N GLY A 93 -5.33 -6.90 -34.01
CA GLY A 93 -5.97 -5.69 -34.54
C GLY A 93 -5.44 -5.27 -35.91
N ARG A 94 -6.02 -5.83 -36.98
CA ARG A 94 -6.11 -5.20 -38.32
C ARG A 94 -7.55 -5.17 -38.78
#